data_AF-A0A5M6I2I8-F1
#
_entry.id   AF-A0A5M6I2I8-F1
#
_cell.length_a   1.000
_cell.length_b   1.000
_cell.length_c   1.000
_cell.angle_alpha   90.00
_cell.angle_beta   90.00
_cell.angle_gamma   90.00
#
_symmetry.space_group_name_H-M   'P 1'
#
loop_
_entity.id
_entity.type
_entity.pdbx_description
1 polymer ?
#
loop_
_entity_poly.entity_id
_entity_poly.type
_entity_poly.pdbx_seq_one_letter_code
_entity_poly.pdbx_strand_id
1 'polypeptide(L)' 'MIQISDLMIAHPELVSFRQLEALVEEVATSGEIHLYFDIKPEFADTPRDWDMRLEVIFLSAQAPHDAGAAR' A
#
# COMPACT_ATOMS: atom_id res chain seq x y z
N MET A 1 -7.87 8.20 4.86
CA MET A 1 -6.40 8.18 5.04
C MET A 1 -6.04 6.81 5.54
N ILE A 2 -5.05 6.15 4.93
CA ILE A 2 -4.67 4.78 5.22
C ILE A 2 -3.42 4.77 6.12
N GLN A 3 -3.42 3.98 7.19
CA GLN A 3 -2.28 3.78 8.08
C GLN A 3 -1.80 2.33 7.99
N ILE A 4 -0.48 2.11 8.02
CA ILE A 4 0.08 0.75 7.96
C ILE A 4 -0.36 -0.07 9.17
N SER A 5 -0.38 0.53 10.36
CA SER A 5 -0.86 -0.17 11.57
C SER A 5 -2.31 -0.64 11.43
N ASP A 6 -3.20 0.20 10.92
CA ASP A 6 -4.61 -0.14 10.70
C ASP A 6 -4.76 -1.30 9.71
N LEU A 7 -4.01 -1.30 8.60
CA LEU A 7 -4.00 -2.41 7.65
C LEU A 7 -3.54 -3.72 8.30
N MET A 8 -2.47 -3.68 9.10
CA MET A 8 -1.94 -4.86 9.78
C MET A 8 -2.87 -5.39 10.88
N ILE A 9 -3.56 -4.50 11.59
CA ILE A 9 -4.54 -4.88 12.62
C ILE A 9 -5.80 -5.48 11.98
N ALA A 10 -6.27 -4.91 10.87
CA ALA A 10 -7.43 -5.40 10.13
C ALA A 10 -7.18 -6.74 9.42
N HIS A 11 -5.92 -7.01 9.03
CA HIS A 11 -5.50 -8.21 8.32
C HIS A 11 -4.42 -9.00 9.10
N PRO A 12 -4.77 -9.59 10.26
CA PRO A 12 -3.83 -10.35 11.09
C PRO A 12 -3.28 -11.62 10.39
N GLU A 13 -3.89 -12.04 9.30
CA GLU A 13 -3.45 -13.15 8.45
C GLU A 13 -2.22 -12.84 7.58
N LEU A 14 -1.83 -11.56 7.47
CA LEU A 14 -0.63 -11.18 6.72
C LEU A 14 0.62 -11.79 7.36
N VAL A 15 1.33 -12.63 6.62
CA VAL A 15 2.57 -13.28 7.09
C VAL A 15 3.81 -12.85 6.34
N SER A 16 3.69 -11.94 5.37
CA SER A 16 4.82 -11.48 4.56
C SER A 16 4.61 -10.06 4.02
N PHE A 17 5.70 -9.34 3.83
CA PHE A 17 5.71 -8.00 3.23
C PHE A 17 5.08 -7.99 1.84
N ARG A 18 5.30 -9.04 1.04
CA ARG A 18 4.62 -9.18 -0.27
C ARG A 18 3.09 -9.14 -0.19
N GLN A 19 2.49 -9.67 0.88
CA GLN A 19 1.04 -9.64 1.03
C GLN A 19 0.56 -8.24 1.41
N LEU A 20 1.34 -7.52 2.22
CA LEU A 20 1.10 -6.10 2.49
C LEU A 20 1.20 -5.25 1.22
N GLU A 21 2.16 -5.51 0.34
CA GLU A 21 2.28 -4.84 -0.96
C GLU A 21 0.97 -4.98 -1.78
N ALA A 22 0.45 -6.21 -1.89
CA ALA A 22 -0.79 -6.47 -2.62
C ALA A 22 -2.02 -5.80 -1.97
N LEU A 23 -2.09 -5.80 -0.63
CA LEU A 23 -3.16 -5.12 0.09
C LEU A 23 -3.10 -3.60 -0.13
N VAL A 24 -1.91 -3.01 -0.08
CA VAL A 24 -1.72 -1.57 -0.33
C VAL A 24 -2.14 -1.19 -1.75
N GLU A 25 -1.85 -2.02 -2.75
CA GLU A 25 -2.34 -1.85 -4.12
C GLU A 25 -3.86 -1.86 -4.19
N GLU A 26 -4.52 -2.84 -3.55
CA GLU A 26 -5.99 -2.95 -3.53
C GLU A 26 -6.64 -1.71 -2.91
N VAL A 27 -6.19 -1.29 -1.72
CA VAL A 27 -6.78 -0.14 -1.01
C VAL A 27 -6.45 1.20 -1.67
N ALA A 28 -5.34 1.30 -2.40
CA ALA A 28 -5.02 2.49 -3.19
C ALA A 28 -6.07 2.77 -4.28
N THR A 29 -6.73 1.72 -4.80
CA THR A 29 -7.79 1.87 -5.80
C THR A 29 -9.15 2.29 -5.21
N SER A 30 -9.29 2.32 -3.88
CA SER A 30 -10.58 2.64 -3.21
C SER A 30 -10.88 4.14 -3.11
N GLY A 31 -10.06 5.01 -3.71
CA GLY A 31 -10.24 6.46 -3.74
C GLY A 31 -9.60 7.23 -2.59
N GLU A 32 -8.73 6.59 -1.80
CA GLU A 32 -7.94 7.22 -0.75
C GLU A 32 -6.68 7.90 -1.31
N ILE A 33 -6.34 9.09 -0.83
CA ILE A 33 -5.27 9.94 -1.40
C ILE A 33 -3.94 9.81 -0.61
N HIS A 34 -3.99 9.33 0.63
CA HIS A 34 -2.83 9.33 1.54
C HIS A 34 -2.60 7.97 2.18
N LEU A 35 -1.35 7.50 2.10
CA LEU A 35 -0.80 6.38 2.86
C LEU A 35 0.19 6.90 3.91
N TYR A 36 0.07 6.44 5.15
CA TYR A 36 0.87 6.89 6.28
C TYR A 36 1.69 5.75 6.89
N PHE A 37 3.01 5.96 6.95
CA PHE A 37 4.00 5.00 7.42
C PHE A 37 4.28 5.15 8.92
N ASP A 38 3.27 4.88 9.75
CA ASP A 38 3.33 5.02 11.21
C ASP A 38 4.12 3.92 11.93
N ILE A 39 4.15 2.72 11.35
CA ILE A 39 4.89 1.59 11.89
C ILE A 39 5.68 0.87 10.80
N LYS A 40 6.88 0.38 11.15
CA LYS A 40 7.64 -0.50 10.28
C LYS A 40 7.04 -1.91 10.33
N PRO A 41 6.71 -2.54 9.18
CA PRO A 41 6.23 -3.93 9.17
C PRO A 41 7.30 -4.91 9.67
N GLU A 42 6.97 -5.76 10.63
CA GLU A 42 7.90 -6.73 11.24
C GLU A 42 7.89 -8.11 10.55
N PHE A 43 7.59 -8.16 9.24
CA PHE A 43 7.66 -9.41 8.48
C PHE A 43 9.11 -9.85 8.23
N ALA A 44 9.33 -11.15 8.10
CA ALA A 44 10.66 -11.73 7.87
C ALA A 44 11.28 -11.29 6.53
N ASP A 45 10.45 -10.97 5.55
CA ASP A 45 10.82 -10.51 4.21
C ASP A 45 10.71 -8.98 4.04
N THR A 46 10.47 -8.21 5.12
CA THR A 46 10.42 -6.74 5.03
C THR A 46 11.78 -6.20 4.55
N PRO A 47 11.84 -5.52 3.39
CA PRO A 47 13.07 -4.95 2.87
C PRO A 47 13.50 -3.71 3.65
N ARG A 48 14.73 -3.26 3.45
CA ARG A 48 15.23 -2.01 4.06
C ARG A 48 14.47 -0.79 3.56
N ASP A 49 14.06 -0.81 2.29
CA ASP A 49 13.46 0.31 1.55
C ASP A 49 11.93 0.14 1.46
N TRP A 50 11.33 -0.42 2.51
CA TRP A 50 9.93 -0.84 2.55
C TRP A 50 8.96 0.34 2.36
N ASP A 51 9.26 1.48 2.95
CA ASP A 51 8.50 2.73 2.88
C ASP A 51 8.39 3.21 1.43
N MET A 52 9.54 3.35 0.76
CA MET A 52 9.61 3.71 -0.66
C MET A 52 8.85 2.73 -1.56
N ARG A 53 8.91 1.42 -1.28
CA ARG A 53 8.18 0.42 -2.09
C ARG A 53 6.67 0.58 -1.95
N LEU A 54 6.17 0.70 -0.72
CA LEU A 54 4.74 0.89 -0.48
C LEU A 54 4.26 2.23 -1.05
N GLU A 55 5.07 3.30 -0.96
CA GLU A 55 4.77 4.58 -1.58
C GLU A 55 4.65 4.46 -3.11
N VAL A 56 5.62 3.81 -3.76
CA VAL A 56 5.59 3.59 -5.22
C VAL A 56 4.37 2.78 -5.62
N ILE A 57 4.04 1.70 -4.90
CA ILE A 57 2.86 0.88 -5.17
C ILE A 57 1.59 1.72 -5.04
N PHE A 58 1.43 2.44 -3.93
CA PHE A 58 0.27 3.27 -3.65
C PHE A 58 0.06 4.36 -4.71
N LEU A 59 1.12 5.06 -5.11
CA LEU A 59 1.06 6.09 -6.14
C LEU A 59 0.84 5.51 -7.54
N SER A 60 1.41 4.34 -7.83
CA SER A 60 1.26 3.67 -9.13
C SER A 60 -0.14 3.10 -9.32
N ALA A 61 -0.75 2.57 -8.26
CA ALA A 61 -2.12 2.06 -8.28
C ALA A 61 -3.17 3.18 -8.41
N GLN A 62 -2.85 4.38 -7.92
CA GLN A 62 -3.64 5.60 -8.15
C GLN A 62 -3.40 6.21 -9.53
N ALA A 63 -2.31 5.84 -10.21
CA ALA A 63 -2.07 6.34 -11.56
C ALA A 63 -3.25 5.94 -12.44
N PRO A 64 -3.82 6.90 -13.19
CA PRO A 64 -5.14 6.75 -13.77
C PRO A 64 -5.27 5.53 -14.69
N HIS A 65 -6.35 4.76 -14.50
CA HIS A 65 -7.04 4.04 -15.59
C HIS A 65 -7.82 5.04 -16.51
N ASP A 66 -7.37 6.30 -16.55
CA ASP A 66 -7.92 7.49 -17.21
C ASP A 66 -6.97 8.03 -18.31
N ALA A 67 -6.20 7.15 -18.96
CA ALA A 67 -5.53 7.45 -20.23
C ALA A 67 -6.51 7.39 -21.43
N GLY A 68 -7.76 7.83 -21.25
CA GLY A 68 -8.84 7.69 -22.24
C GLY A 68 -9.97 8.72 -22.15
N ALA A 69 -9.80 9.82 -21.40
CA ALA A 69 -10.78 10.89 -21.31
C ALA A 69 -10.16 12.28 -21.58
N ALA A 70 -9.44 12.40 -22.71
CA ALA A 70 -9.25 13.69 -23.36
C ALA A 70 -9.69 13.53 -24.83
N ARG A 71 -10.86 14.11 -25.11
CA ARG A 71 -11.47 14.27 -26.44
C ARG A 71 -10.60 15.11 -27.37
#